data_AF-A0A7F8RMD9-F1
#
_entry.id   AF-A0A7F8RMD9-F1
#
_cell.length_a   1.000
_cell.length_b   1.000
_cell.length_c   1.000
_cell.angle_alpha   90.00
_cell.angle_beta   90.00
_cell.angle_gamma   90.00
#
_symmetry.space_group_name_H-M   'P 1'
#
loop_
_entity.id
_entity.type
_entity.pdbx_description
1 polymer ?
#
loop_
_entity_poly.entity_id
_entity_poly.type
_entity_poly.pdbx_seq_one_letter_code
_entity_poly.pdbx_strand_id
1 'polypeptide(L)'
;MADMTRGYLHWVNERGTVLPQGPLLLSPSSLFSALHREVIEKKPEKFKVQCLTDIKNLFFPNTEPFYAAFGNRPADVYSYKQVGVSLNRIFTVNPKGELVQEHAKTNISSYVRLCEVVDHVFPLLKRSHSSDFPCSDTFSNFTFWREPLPPFENQDVHSSSA
;
A
#
# COMPACT_ATOMS: atom_id res chain seq x y z
N MET A 1 -5.16 -6.34 25.48
CA MET A 1 -5.55 -6.84 24.14
C MET A 1 -4.48 -6.57 23.08
N ALA A 2 -3.97 -5.35 22.97
CA ALA A 2 -2.91 -5.01 22.01
C ALA A 2 -1.69 -5.94 22.07
N ASP A 3 -1.18 -6.26 23.28
CA ASP A 3 -0.02 -7.14 23.43
C ASP A 3 -0.31 -8.59 23.04
N MET A 4 -1.55 -9.06 23.25
CA MET A 4 -1.98 -10.39 22.80
C MET A 4 -2.01 -10.46 21.28
N THR A 5 -2.59 -9.45 20.62
CA THR A 5 -2.63 -9.37 19.15
C THR A 5 -1.22 -9.25 18.57
N ARG A 6 -0.36 -8.43 19.16
CA ARG A 6 1.05 -8.29 18.75
C ARG A 6 1.79 -9.61 18.88
N GLY A 7 1.64 -10.30 20.02
CA GLY A 7 2.22 -11.62 20.25
C GLY A 7 1.72 -12.66 19.25
N TYR A 8 0.40 -12.70 19.01
CA TYR A 8 -0.19 -13.57 18.00
C TYR A 8 0.46 -13.36 16.62
N LEU A 9 0.48 -12.11 16.12
CA LEU A 9 1.04 -11.79 14.81
C LEU A 9 2.54 -12.15 14.69
N HIS A 10 3.29 -12.04 15.78
CA HIS A 10 4.71 -12.42 15.81
C HIS A 10 4.92 -13.94 15.66
N TRP A 11 3.96 -14.75 16.12
CA TRP A 11 4.07 -16.22 16.12
C TRP A 11 3.34 -16.89 14.94
N VAL A 12 2.56 -16.15 14.15
CA VAL A 12 1.94 -16.70 12.94
C VAL A 12 3.04 -17.15 11.98
N ASN A 13 3.00 -18.44 11.63
CA ASN A 13 3.88 -19.08 10.68
C ASN A 13 3.07 -20.03 9.80
N GLU A 14 3.05 -19.75 8.50
CA GLU A 14 2.44 -20.60 7.51
C GLU A 14 3.54 -21.21 6.63
N ARG A 15 3.81 -22.51 6.81
CA ARG A 15 4.77 -23.29 6.00
C ARG A 15 6.17 -22.66 5.93
N GLY A 16 6.63 -22.05 7.01
CA GLY A 16 7.91 -21.37 7.10
C GLY A 16 7.86 -19.87 6.74
N THR A 17 6.71 -19.37 6.28
CA THR A 17 6.50 -17.95 6.00
C THR A 17 5.91 -17.26 7.22
N VAL A 18 6.59 -16.24 7.72
CA VAL A 18 6.15 -15.42 8.86
C VAL A 18 5.67 -14.05 8.38
N LEU A 19 4.83 -13.39 9.17
CA LEU A 19 4.41 -12.02 8.85
C LEU A 19 5.59 -11.04 9.00
N PRO A 20 5.72 -10.07 8.08
CA PRO A 20 6.74 -9.03 8.21
C PRO A 20 6.47 -8.16 9.44
N GLN A 21 7.54 -7.65 10.05
CA GLN A 21 7.43 -6.72 11.17
C GLN A 21 6.77 -5.41 10.72
N GLY A 22 5.87 -4.88 11.55
CA GLY A 22 5.17 -3.63 11.27
C GLY A 22 4.42 -3.09 12.49
N PRO A 23 4.05 -1.80 12.48
CA PRO A 23 3.32 -1.19 13.58
C PRO A 23 1.89 -1.73 13.66
N LEU A 24 1.44 -2.07 14.87
CA LEU A 24 0.03 -2.36 15.15
C LEU A 24 -0.67 -1.08 15.58
N LEU A 25 -1.44 -0.51 14.66
CA LEU A 25 -2.17 0.74 14.91
C LEU A 25 -3.53 0.43 15.50
N LEU A 26 -3.82 1.07 16.63
CA LEU A 26 -5.10 0.95 17.31
C LEU A 26 -5.89 2.22 17.05
N SER A 27 -7.19 2.06 16.79
CA SER A 27 -8.09 3.21 16.83
C SER A 27 -7.93 3.92 18.18
N PRO A 28 -7.83 5.26 18.21
CA PRO A 28 -7.49 6.03 19.42
C PRO A 28 -8.55 6.04 20.54
N SER A 29 -9.45 5.07 20.61
CA SER A 29 -10.49 4.99 21.64
C SER A 29 -10.18 3.88 22.65
N SER A 30 -9.90 4.28 23.88
CA SER A 30 -9.93 3.40 25.06
C SER A 30 -11.27 2.65 25.13
N LEU A 31 -11.25 1.45 25.70
CA LEU A 31 -12.37 0.51 25.83
C LEU A 31 -13.70 1.18 26.27
N PHE A 32 -13.64 2.25 27.07
CA PHE A 32 -14.80 3.03 27.54
C PHE A 32 -15.48 3.92 26.48
N SER A 33 -14.73 4.42 25.49
CA SER A 33 -15.31 5.19 24.36
C SER A 33 -15.88 4.29 23.27
N ALA A 34 -15.45 3.03 23.19
CA ALA A 34 -16.01 2.02 22.28
C ALA A 34 -17.43 1.61 22.72
N LEU A 35 -17.64 1.43 24.03
CA LEU A 35 -18.95 1.09 24.61
C LEU A 35 -19.97 2.23 24.44
N HIS A 36 -19.54 3.49 24.63
CA HIS A 36 -20.40 4.65 24.41
C HIS A 36 -20.79 4.81 22.92
N ARG A 37 -19.95 4.38 21.98
CA ARG A 37 -20.20 4.55 20.54
C ARG A 37 -20.99 3.43 19.89
N GLU A 38 -20.85 2.19 20.37
CA GLU A 38 -21.71 1.09 19.96
C GLU A 38 -23.17 1.36 20.36
N VAL A 39 -23.38 2.01 21.51
CA VAL A 39 -24.73 2.31 22.04
C VAL A 39 -25.32 3.64 21.55
N ILE A 40 -24.51 4.68 21.22
CA ILE A 40 -25.03 6.02 20.87
C ILE A 40 -24.80 6.46 19.41
N GLU A 41 -23.71 6.06 18.73
CA GLU A 41 -23.32 6.70 17.45
C GLU A 41 -23.38 5.79 16.20
N LYS A 42 -23.39 4.45 16.34
CA LYS A 42 -23.60 3.46 15.26
C LYS A 42 -22.70 3.61 13.99
N LYS A 43 -21.58 4.35 14.06
CA LYS A 43 -20.70 4.65 12.90
C LYS A 43 -19.22 4.30 13.16
N PRO A 44 -18.84 3.01 13.13
CA PRO A 44 -17.47 2.56 13.37
C PRO A 44 -16.44 3.07 12.32
N GLU A 45 -16.90 3.42 11.12
CA GLU A 45 -16.07 3.87 10.00
C GLU A 45 -15.34 5.21 10.24
N LYS A 46 -15.91 6.10 11.05
CA LYS A 46 -15.33 7.43 11.32
C LYS A 46 -13.93 7.34 11.94
N PHE A 47 -13.71 6.35 12.80
CA PHE A 47 -12.45 6.21 13.51
C PHE A 47 -11.31 5.76 12.62
N LYS A 48 -11.58 4.79 11.76
CA LYS A 48 -10.56 4.25 10.86
C LYS A 48 -10.13 5.30 9.85
N VAL A 49 -11.08 6.09 9.34
CA VAL A 49 -10.78 7.28 8.52
C VAL A 49 -9.89 8.27 9.27
N GLN A 50 -10.24 8.62 10.51
CA GLN A 50 -9.46 9.60 11.29
C GLN A 50 -8.03 9.11 11.52
N CYS A 51 -7.86 7.89 12.05
CA CYS A 51 -6.54 7.33 12.33
C CYS A 51 -5.67 7.25 11.07
N LEU A 52 -6.23 6.80 9.95
CA LEU A 52 -5.51 6.77 8.67
C LEU A 52 -5.19 8.18 8.15
N THR A 53 -6.07 9.15 8.35
CA THR A 53 -5.83 10.56 7.97
C THR A 53 -4.71 11.18 8.80
N ASP A 54 -4.69 10.91 10.11
CA ASP A 54 -3.62 11.39 11.00
C ASP A 54 -2.27 10.86 10.54
N ILE A 55 -2.19 9.56 10.22
CA ILE A 55 -0.98 8.94 9.67
C ILE A 55 -0.61 9.59 8.34
N LYS A 56 -1.57 9.76 7.42
CA LYS A 56 -1.35 10.38 6.11
C LYS A 56 -0.68 11.75 6.25
N ASN A 57 -1.14 12.56 7.19
CA ASN A 57 -0.63 13.91 7.42
C ASN A 57 0.81 13.94 7.94
N LEU A 58 1.32 12.84 8.52
CA LEU A 58 2.72 12.73 8.95
C LEU A 58 3.71 12.66 7.77
N PHE A 59 3.25 12.36 6.55
CA PHE A 59 4.11 12.14 5.39
C PHE A 59 4.29 13.36 4.49
N PHE A 60 3.85 14.56 4.92
CA PHE A 60 4.00 15.78 4.12
C PHE A 60 5.47 16.00 3.67
N PRO A 61 5.74 16.35 2.39
CA PRO A 61 4.79 16.76 1.35
C PRO A 61 4.14 15.61 0.56
N ASN A 62 4.46 14.35 0.84
CA ASN A 62 3.82 13.21 0.18
C ASN A 62 2.37 13.05 0.70
N THR A 63 1.41 13.24 -0.20
CA THR A 63 -0.03 13.15 0.08
C THR A 63 -0.62 11.76 -0.22
N GLU A 64 0.18 10.78 -0.67
CA GLU A 64 -0.26 9.42 -0.98
C GLU A 64 0.65 8.35 -0.36
N PRO A 65 0.80 8.30 0.99
CA PRO A 65 1.69 7.34 1.65
C PRO A 65 1.14 5.91 1.68
N PHE A 66 -0.16 5.72 1.45
CA PHE A 66 -0.78 4.39 1.45
C PHE A 66 -0.83 3.80 0.04
N TYR A 67 0.01 2.80 -0.20
CA TYR A 67 0.09 2.15 -1.51
C TYR A 67 -1.10 1.21 -1.77
N ALA A 68 -1.40 0.31 -0.84
CA ALA A 68 -2.49 -0.66 -0.96
C ALA A 68 -3.10 -0.94 0.42
N ALA A 69 -4.29 -1.50 0.44
CA ALA A 69 -4.98 -1.83 1.69
C ALA A 69 -5.80 -3.11 1.57
N PHE A 70 -5.76 -3.91 2.64
CA PHE A 70 -6.53 -5.14 2.80
C PHE A 70 -7.53 -4.94 3.94
N GLY A 71 -8.79 -5.34 3.74
CA GLY A 71 -9.84 -5.26 4.75
C GLY A 71 -10.81 -6.44 4.62
N ASN A 72 -11.71 -6.61 5.57
CA ASN A 72 -12.70 -7.70 5.54
C ASN A 72 -14.14 -7.19 5.60
N ARG A 73 -14.34 -5.88 5.78
CA ARG A 73 -15.66 -5.25 5.83
C ARG A 73 -15.78 -4.14 4.77
N PRO A 74 -16.99 -3.89 4.24
CA PRO A 74 -17.23 -2.73 3.38
C PRO A 74 -16.86 -1.38 4.02
N ALA A 75 -16.95 -1.28 5.35
CA ALA A 75 -16.51 -0.11 6.11
C ALA A 75 -15.00 0.17 5.98
N ASP A 76 -14.18 -0.88 5.81
CA ASP A 76 -12.73 -0.74 5.59
C ASP A 76 -12.47 -0.12 4.23
N VAL A 77 -13.16 -0.62 3.20
CA VAL A 77 -13.09 -0.09 1.83
C VAL A 77 -13.44 1.40 1.80
N TYR A 78 -14.52 1.80 2.49
CA TYR A 78 -14.88 3.21 2.63
C TYR A 78 -13.72 4.01 3.24
N SER A 79 -13.13 3.50 4.32
CA SER A 79 -12.04 4.18 5.03
C SER A 79 -10.80 4.38 4.16
N TYR A 80 -10.43 3.36 3.37
CA TYR A 80 -9.28 3.41 2.46
C TYR A 80 -9.48 4.39 1.30
N LYS A 81 -10.72 4.49 0.78
CA LYS A 81 -11.07 5.50 -0.24
C LYS A 81 -10.90 6.92 0.29
N GLN A 82 -11.30 7.19 1.53
CA GLN A 82 -11.21 8.53 2.12
C GLN A 82 -9.75 9.03 2.24
N VAL A 83 -8.79 8.13 2.46
CA VAL A 83 -7.38 8.51 2.59
C VAL A 83 -6.61 8.46 1.27
N GLY A 84 -7.27 8.12 0.16
CA GLY A 84 -6.71 8.19 -1.19
C GLY A 84 -6.07 6.89 -1.70
N VAL A 85 -6.37 5.73 -1.10
CA VAL A 85 -5.90 4.45 -1.68
C VAL A 85 -6.63 4.21 -3.00
N SER A 86 -5.87 3.94 -4.07
CA SER A 86 -6.44 3.63 -5.39
C SER A 86 -7.35 2.40 -5.35
N LEU A 87 -8.48 2.45 -6.07
CA LEU A 87 -9.48 1.37 -6.10
C LEU A 87 -8.91 0.03 -6.58
N ASN A 88 -7.89 0.05 -7.44
CA ASN A 88 -7.21 -1.13 -7.95
C ASN A 88 -6.33 -1.82 -6.88
N ARG A 89 -6.11 -1.12 -5.76
CA ARG A 89 -5.20 -1.51 -4.67
C ARG A 89 -5.93 -1.68 -3.34
N ILE A 90 -7.26 -1.65 -3.35
CA ILE A 90 -8.10 -1.98 -2.19
C ILE A 90 -8.64 -3.39 -2.39
N PHE A 91 -8.32 -4.27 -1.44
CA PHE A 91 -8.70 -5.68 -1.46
C PHE A 91 -9.60 -6.00 -0.26
N THR A 92 -10.73 -6.66 -0.53
CA THR A 92 -11.59 -7.26 0.50
C THR A 92 -11.31 -8.75 0.59
N VAL A 93 -11.03 -9.23 1.80
CA VAL A 93 -10.72 -10.63 2.11
C VAL A 93 -11.91 -11.26 2.82
N ASN A 94 -12.37 -12.41 2.36
CA ASN A 94 -13.40 -13.16 3.06
C ASN A 94 -12.81 -14.31 3.93
N PRO A 95 -13.60 -14.96 4.79
CA PRO A 95 -13.11 -16.05 5.64
C PRO A 95 -12.60 -17.29 4.89
N LYS A 96 -12.93 -17.44 3.60
CA LYS A 96 -12.40 -18.52 2.75
C LYS A 96 -11.02 -18.21 2.17
N GLY A 97 -10.50 -16.99 2.38
CA GLY A 97 -9.25 -16.51 1.81
C GLY A 97 -9.37 -15.99 0.37
N GLU A 98 -10.60 -15.76 -0.10
CA GLU A 98 -10.85 -15.15 -1.41
C GLU A 98 -10.65 -13.63 -1.32
N LEU A 99 -10.04 -13.06 -2.36
CA LEU A 99 -9.72 -11.65 -2.50
C LEU A 99 -10.60 -11.01 -3.58
N VAL A 100 -11.24 -9.88 -3.25
CA VAL A 100 -12.01 -9.08 -4.21
C VAL A 100 -11.43 -7.67 -4.28
N GLN A 101 -11.06 -7.23 -5.48
CA GLN A 101 -10.62 -5.85 -5.73
C GLN A 101 -11.81 -4.90 -5.78
N GLU A 102 -11.70 -3.72 -5.19
CA GLU A 102 -12.80 -2.76 -5.18
C GLU A 102 -13.15 -2.23 -6.58
N HIS A 103 -12.16 -2.08 -7.47
CA HIS A 103 -12.39 -1.69 -8.87
C HIS A 103 -13.06 -2.79 -9.70
N ALA A 104 -12.79 -4.06 -9.40
CA ALA A 104 -13.26 -5.22 -10.15
C ALA A 104 -14.01 -6.18 -9.22
N LYS A 105 -15.20 -5.75 -8.75
CA LYS A 105 -16.00 -6.49 -7.75
C LYS A 105 -16.43 -7.89 -8.17
N THR A 106 -16.36 -8.19 -9.46
CA THR A 106 -16.67 -9.51 -10.03
C THR A 106 -15.44 -10.40 -10.17
N ASN A 107 -14.23 -9.86 -10.01
CA ASN A 107 -12.98 -10.61 -10.06
C ASN A 107 -12.64 -11.12 -8.66
N ILE A 108 -13.04 -12.37 -8.39
CA ILE A 108 -12.67 -13.10 -7.19
C ILE A 108 -11.34 -13.80 -7.46
N SER A 109 -10.32 -13.47 -6.66
CA SER A 109 -8.96 -14.01 -6.72
C SER A 109 -8.58 -14.65 -5.38
N SER A 110 -7.32 -15.05 -5.21
CA SER A 110 -6.78 -15.61 -3.97
C SER A 110 -5.41 -15.00 -3.66
N TYR A 111 -4.94 -15.16 -2.42
CA TYR A 111 -3.57 -14.77 -2.07
C TYR A 111 -2.52 -15.48 -2.93
N VAL A 112 -2.74 -16.74 -3.30
CA VAL A 112 -1.84 -17.50 -4.19
C VAL A 112 -1.73 -16.80 -5.55
N ARG A 113 -2.87 -16.45 -6.15
CA ARG A 113 -2.88 -15.76 -7.44
C ARG A 113 -2.30 -14.35 -7.35
N LEU A 114 -2.52 -13.64 -6.23
CA LEU A 114 -1.89 -12.35 -5.97
C LEU A 114 -0.36 -12.47 -5.87
N CYS A 115 0.14 -13.52 -5.21
CA CYS A 115 1.57 -13.82 -5.13
C CYS A 115 2.20 -14.05 -6.52
N GLU A 116 1.51 -14.73 -7.43
CA GLU A 116 2.00 -14.96 -8.80
C GLU A 116 2.18 -13.66 -9.60
N VAL A 117 1.39 -12.63 -9.30
CA VAL A 117 1.46 -11.31 -9.98
C VAL A 117 2.04 -10.21 -9.09
N VAL A 118 2.69 -10.58 -7.97
CA VAL A 118 3.08 -9.63 -6.93
C VAL A 118 4.01 -8.54 -7.46
N ASP A 119 4.95 -8.88 -8.34
CA ASP A 119 5.90 -7.91 -8.90
C ASP A 119 5.24 -6.85 -9.80
N HIS A 120 4.07 -7.18 -10.37
CA HIS A 120 3.29 -6.25 -11.18
C HIS A 120 2.40 -5.37 -10.30
N VAL A 121 1.84 -5.93 -9.22
CA VAL A 121 0.95 -5.20 -8.31
C VAL A 121 1.74 -4.34 -7.31
N PHE A 122 2.87 -4.85 -6.84
CA PHE A 122 3.79 -4.27 -5.86
C PHE A 122 5.21 -4.26 -6.45
N PRO A 123 5.48 -3.41 -7.45
CA PRO A 123 6.78 -3.31 -8.07
C PRO A 123 7.80 -2.83 -7.05
N LEU A 124 9.03 -3.33 -7.20
CA LEU A 124 10.14 -2.97 -6.33
C LEU A 124 10.46 -1.47 -6.47
N LEU A 125 10.34 -0.71 -5.37
CA LEU A 125 10.53 0.74 -5.38
C LEU A 125 11.99 1.15 -5.60
N LYS A 126 12.93 0.39 -5.04
CA LYS A 126 14.39 0.52 -5.27
C LYS A 126 15.05 -0.84 -5.03
N ARG A 127 15.86 -1.33 -5.97
CA ARG A 127 16.85 -2.36 -5.64
C ARG A 127 17.90 -1.70 -4.75
N SER A 128 18.13 -2.23 -3.55
CA SER A 128 19.32 -1.91 -2.79
C SER A 128 20.54 -2.20 -3.68
N HIS A 129 21.26 -1.15 -4.10
CA HIS A 129 22.55 -1.21 -4.79
C HIS A 129 22.72 -2.32 -5.83
N SER A 130 21.77 -2.44 -6.76
CA SER A 130 22.03 -3.08 -8.04
C SER A 130 21.25 -2.34 -9.09
N SER A 131 21.86 -1.30 -9.63
CA SER A 131 21.69 -0.98 -11.04
C SER A 131 21.60 -2.27 -11.86
N ASP A 132 20.80 -2.28 -12.91
CA ASP A 132 20.76 -3.38 -13.90
C ASP A 132 22.14 -3.67 -14.54
N PHE A 133 23.16 -2.90 -14.18
CA PHE A 133 24.56 -3.12 -14.46
C PHE A 133 25.30 -3.54 -13.17
N PRO A 134 26.03 -4.66 -13.15
CA PRO A 134 26.78 -5.12 -11.98
C PRO A 134 27.95 -4.20 -11.53
N CYS A 135 28.03 -2.96 -12.05
CA CYS A 135 29.19 -2.08 -11.96
C CYS A 135 28.84 -0.58 -11.75
N SER A 136 27.63 -0.22 -11.30
CA SER A 136 27.28 1.19 -11.04
C SER A 136 28.28 1.89 -10.13
N ASP A 137 28.73 1.17 -9.11
CA ASP A 137 29.53 1.73 -8.03
C ASP A 137 31.04 1.70 -8.34
N THR A 138 31.41 1.39 -9.60
CA THR A 138 32.81 1.36 -10.06
C THR A 138 33.09 2.47 -11.06
N PHE A 139 34.26 3.09 -10.93
CA PHE A 139 34.79 4.04 -11.91
C PHE A 139 35.16 3.31 -13.20
N SER A 140 34.20 3.20 -14.12
CA SER A 140 34.40 2.62 -15.45
C SER A 140 34.29 3.68 -16.55
N ASN A 141 34.81 3.36 -17.73
CA ASN A 141 34.67 4.22 -18.92
C ASN A 141 33.20 4.43 -19.33
N PHE A 142 32.32 3.50 -18.99
CA PHE A 142 30.90 3.60 -19.29
C PHE A 142 30.11 4.40 -18.24
N THR A 143 30.50 4.31 -16.95
CA THR A 143 29.76 4.92 -15.84
C THR A 143 30.25 6.31 -15.46
N PHE A 144 31.57 6.58 -15.56
CA PHE A 144 32.18 7.81 -15.05
C PHE A 144 32.68 8.76 -16.16
N TRP A 145 33.22 8.21 -17.25
CA TRP A 145 33.84 9.01 -18.32
C TRP A 145 32.94 9.21 -19.54
N ARG A 146 31.71 8.69 -19.51
CA ARG A 146 30.78 8.81 -20.63
C ARG A 146 30.20 10.23 -20.67
N GLU A 147 30.21 10.84 -21.84
CA GLU A 147 29.54 12.12 -22.05
C GLU A 147 28.03 11.99 -21.78
N PRO A 148 27.40 12.98 -21.12
CA PRO A 148 25.96 13.03 -20.97
C PRO A 148 25.29 12.90 -22.34
N LEU A 149 24.18 12.16 -22.39
CA LEU A 149 23.39 12.12 -23.61
C LEU A 149 22.95 13.56 -23.94
N PRO A 150 23.06 13.97 -25.22
CA PRO A 150 22.57 15.27 -25.61
C PRO A 150 21.09 15.39 -25.25
N PRO A 151 20.62 16.58 -24.84
CA PRO A 151 19.22 16.81 -24.56
C PRO A 151 18.38 16.36 -25.76
N PHE A 152 17.33 15.59 -25.49
CA PHE A 152 16.39 15.19 -26.53
C PHE A 152 15.63 16.45 -26.98
N GLU A 153 15.94 16.95 -28.18
CA GLU A 153 15.07 17.92 -28.85
C GLU A 153 13.76 17.19 -29.15
N ASN A 154 12.73 17.47 -28.34
CA ASN A 154 11.37 17.27 -28.81
C ASN A 154 11.22 18.17 -30.03
N GLN A 155 11.18 17.58 -31.22
CA GLN A 155 10.61 18.26 -32.36
C GLN A 155 9.12 18.42 -32.05
N ASP A 156 8.80 19.51 -31.34
CA ASP A 156 7.47 20.08 -31.33
C ASP A 156 7.15 20.39 -32.78
N VAL A 157 6.43 19.47 -33.42
CA VAL A 157 5.80 19.69 -34.72
C VAL A 157 4.70 20.73 -34.47
N HIS A 158 5.10 22.00 -34.40
CA HIS A 158 4.23 23.13 -34.66
C HIS A 158 3.90 23.11 -36.16
N SER A 159 2.91 22.30 -36.51
CA SER A 159 2.10 22.55 -37.70
C SER A 159 0.99 23.53 -37.31
N SER A 160 1.34 24.81 -37.25
CA SER A 160 0.38 25.90 -37.27
C SER A 160 0.36 26.53 -38.66
N SER A 161 -0.86 26.78 -39.16
CA SER A 161 -1.25 27.49 -40.39
C SER A 161 -1.18 26.62 -41.67
N ALA A 162 -2.19 26.53 -42.53
CA ALA A 162 -3.34 27.40 -42.80
C ALA A 162 -4.59 26.58 -43.17
#